data_AF-V3Z7H7-F1
#
_entry.id   AF-V3Z7H7-F1
#
_cell.length_a   1.000
_cell.length_b   1.000
_cell.length_c   1.000
_cell.angle_alpha   90.00
_cell.angle_beta   90.00
_cell.angle_gamma   90.00
#
_symmetry.space_group_name_H-M   'P 1'
#
loop_
_entity.id
_entity.type
_entity.pdbx_description
1 polymer ?
#
loop_
_entity_poly.entity_id
_entity_poly.type
_entity_poly.pdbx_seq_one_letter_code
_entity_poly.pdbx_strand_id
1 'polypeptide(L)'
;MTLVLNQDENSEYLKLNQSYFKLRCAKMLAEPFNRPNSHLNDWMRSYVCSDDLVGHSSSNVITEMTIAIQRYEYVNLYHTMTDYYNAFLVMLLFQKRPENVNILFIDGHPNGGLDDTWRRLFKQTYRAGALKRKTLFSNLIWGIPGYNSPLNNHELTFVPYLKDFRTFFLRQHNLKNISKTLDCDNLSVLFIWRRDYVAHPRNPSGLVSRKIKNEQELVDHVSKLLPGHDIKSLQLDKLTMQEQLKIVSKTDILIGMHGAGLSHTLFLPNHSGLIELYPIYWPETNRHFRMMATWRGLHYLTWKNHDIANEFPLKFTYVPPQSVGNMVNEMAVKLCQNKLRIR
;
A
#
# COMPACT_ATOMS: atom_id res chain seq x y z
N MET A 1 -21.52 4.44 11.29
CA MET A 1 -20.49 5.49 11.31
C MET A 1 -20.96 6.58 10.38
N THR A 2 -21.25 7.75 10.92
CA THR A 2 -21.54 8.97 10.16
C THR A 2 -20.24 9.48 9.57
N LEU A 3 -20.20 9.80 8.26
CA LEU A 3 -19.08 10.54 7.69
C LEU A 3 -19.02 11.91 8.35
N VAL A 4 -17.87 12.27 8.93
CA VAL A 4 -17.61 13.61 9.45
C VAL A 4 -16.60 14.28 8.51
N LEU A 5 -17.07 15.26 7.74
CA LEU A 5 -16.21 16.02 6.84
C LEU A 5 -15.22 16.87 7.65
N ASN A 6 -13.98 16.98 7.16
CA ASN A 6 -12.91 17.79 7.76
C ASN A 6 -12.51 17.44 9.20
N GLN A 7 -12.83 16.23 9.68
CA GLN A 7 -12.36 15.78 10.99
C GLN A 7 -10.83 15.57 10.97
N ASP A 8 -10.12 16.13 11.95
CA ASP A 8 -8.67 15.90 12.09
C ASP A 8 -8.36 14.42 12.32
N GLU A 9 -7.29 13.91 11.71
CA GLU A 9 -6.92 12.49 11.83
C GLU A 9 -6.68 12.07 13.28
N ASN A 10 -6.15 12.96 14.12
CA ASN A 10 -5.90 12.61 15.52
C ASN A 10 -7.20 12.36 16.30
N SER A 11 -8.32 12.88 15.81
CA SER A 11 -9.66 12.61 16.34
C SER A 11 -10.23 11.27 15.87
N GLU A 12 -9.60 10.64 14.87
CA GLU A 12 -9.94 9.32 14.35
C GLU A 12 -9.15 8.20 15.05
N TYR A 13 -8.29 8.51 16.04
CA TYR A 13 -7.66 7.51 16.91
C TYR A 13 -8.46 7.28 18.19
N LEU A 14 -8.50 6.04 18.67
CA LEU A 14 -9.19 5.71 19.91
C LEU A 14 -8.36 6.15 21.12
N LYS A 15 -8.98 6.91 22.02
CA LYS A 15 -8.45 7.14 23.37
C LYS A 15 -8.87 5.97 24.26
N LEU A 16 -7.94 5.08 24.55
CA LEU A 16 -8.22 3.87 25.31
C LEU A 16 -8.10 4.13 26.81
N ASN A 17 -9.19 3.93 27.54
CA ASN A 17 -9.18 4.00 29.00
C ASN A 17 -8.38 2.83 29.61
N GLN A 18 -7.89 3.02 30.83
CA GLN A 18 -7.34 1.91 31.62
C GLN A 18 -8.41 0.81 31.76
N SER A 19 -8.00 -0.45 31.59
CA SER A 19 -8.84 -1.66 31.52
C SER A 19 -9.62 -1.91 30.22
N TYR A 20 -9.36 -1.13 29.16
CA TYR A 20 -9.90 -1.41 27.82
C TYR A 20 -9.57 -2.84 27.37
N PHE A 21 -8.33 -3.28 27.62
CA PHE A 21 -7.92 -4.66 27.47
C PHE A 21 -7.82 -5.34 28.84
N LYS A 22 -8.31 -6.58 28.94
CA LYS A 22 -8.09 -7.45 30.10
C LYS A 22 -7.34 -8.68 29.64
N LEU A 23 -6.21 -8.96 30.28
CA LEU A 23 -5.38 -10.13 29.99
C LEU A 23 -5.25 -10.98 31.24
N ARG A 24 -5.25 -12.30 31.07
CA ARG A 24 -4.85 -13.20 32.15
C ARG A 24 -3.33 -13.22 32.23
N CYS A 25 -2.81 -12.56 33.24
CA CYS A 25 -1.38 -12.47 33.51
C CYS A 25 -1.15 -12.37 35.02
N ALA A 26 -0.06 -12.96 35.48
CA ALA A 26 0.36 -12.86 36.88
C ALA A 26 1.00 -11.49 37.20
N LYS A 27 1.61 -10.85 36.19
CA LYS A 27 2.27 -9.55 36.31
C LYS A 27 2.11 -8.77 35.00
N MET A 28 1.95 -7.45 35.11
CA MET A 28 2.00 -6.56 33.96
C MET A 28 3.43 -6.53 33.37
N LEU A 29 3.52 -6.58 32.05
CA LEU A 29 4.73 -6.27 31.29
C LEU A 29 5.10 -4.81 31.55
N ALA A 30 6.33 -4.59 32.03
CA ALA A 30 6.78 -3.30 32.54
C ALA A 30 7.51 -2.42 31.50
N GLU A 31 7.87 -2.96 30.34
CA GLU A 31 8.78 -2.28 29.41
C GLU A 31 8.02 -1.53 28.31
N PRO A 32 8.06 -0.18 28.28
CA PRO A 32 7.55 0.58 27.15
C PRO A 32 8.39 0.26 25.90
N PHE A 33 7.75 0.22 24.73
CA PHE A 33 8.49 0.19 23.48
C PHE A 33 9.38 1.44 23.40
N ASN A 34 10.60 1.26 22.90
CA ASN A 34 11.66 2.29 22.82
C ASN A 34 11.34 3.47 21.86
N ARG A 35 10.06 3.67 21.53
CA ARG A 35 9.49 4.79 20.77
C ARG A 35 8.36 5.40 21.60
N PRO A 36 8.60 6.54 22.31
CA PRO A 36 7.65 7.12 23.25
C PRO A 36 6.25 7.37 22.66
N ASN A 37 6.19 7.80 21.39
CA ASN A 37 4.95 8.15 20.68
C ASN A 37 4.32 6.97 19.92
N SER A 38 4.64 5.73 20.29
CA SER A 38 4.05 4.54 19.68
C SER A 38 2.66 4.25 20.27
N HIS A 39 1.66 4.01 19.41
CA HIS A 39 0.35 3.54 19.86
C HIS A 39 0.42 2.23 20.66
N LEU A 40 1.46 1.41 20.46
CA LEU A 40 1.65 0.22 21.27
C LEU A 40 1.87 0.57 22.75
N ASN A 41 2.51 1.71 23.05
CA ASN A 41 2.63 2.20 24.43
C ASN A 41 1.26 2.62 24.98
N ASP A 42 0.40 3.23 24.17
CA ASP A 42 -0.98 3.56 24.57
C ASP A 42 -1.78 2.29 24.86
N TRP A 43 -1.67 1.28 24.00
CA TRP A 43 -2.32 -0.01 24.19
C TRP A 43 -1.80 -0.71 25.45
N MET A 44 -0.48 -0.70 25.68
CA MET A 44 0.12 -1.25 26.90
C MET A 44 -0.34 -0.53 28.16
N ARG A 45 -0.54 0.79 28.13
CA ARG A 45 -1.10 1.53 29.27
C ARG A 45 -2.57 1.25 29.52
N SER A 46 -3.30 0.77 28.52
CA SER A 46 -4.74 0.51 28.61
C SER A 46 -5.11 -0.91 29.09
N TYR A 47 -4.17 -1.85 29.18
CA TYR A 47 -4.47 -3.20 29.67
C TYR A 47 -4.30 -3.36 31.18
N VAL A 48 -5.05 -4.31 31.75
CA VAL A 48 -4.90 -4.75 33.13
C VAL A 48 -4.79 -6.28 33.20
N CYS A 49 -4.02 -6.78 34.16
CA CYS A 49 -4.04 -8.20 34.51
C CYS A 49 -5.29 -8.53 35.32
N SER A 50 -5.99 -9.59 34.94
CA SER A 50 -7.18 -10.08 35.65
C SER A 50 -7.37 -11.57 35.42
N ASP A 51 -7.63 -12.31 36.49
CA ASP A 51 -8.00 -13.73 36.41
C ASP A 51 -9.48 -13.95 36.01
N ASP A 52 -10.31 -12.90 36.10
CA ASP A 52 -11.68 -12.91 35.61
C ASP A 52 -11.71 -12.58 34.11
N LEU A 53 -11.36 -13.57 33.29
CA LEU A 53 -11.40 -13.48 31.82
C LEU A 53 -12.82 -13.60 31.24
N VAL A 54 -13.84 -13.12 31.94
CA VAL A 54 -15.24 -13.15 31.50
C VAL A 54 -15.90 -14.50 31.80
N GLY A 55 -16.25 -14.71 33.07
CA GLY A 55 -17.29 -15.67 33.47
C GLY A 55 -18.69 -15.20 33.08
N HIS A 56 -18.96 -14.86 31.82
CA HIS A 56 -20.31 -14.49 31.37
C HIS A 56 -20.74 -15.33 30.16
N SER A 57 -21.83 -16.08 30.36
CA SER A 57 -22.64 -16.80 29.37
C SER A 57 -23.18 -15.93 28.21
N SER A 58 -22.85 -14.63 28.18
CA SER A 58 -23.27 -13.64 27.18
C SER A 58 -22.11 -13.05 26.36
N SER A 59 -20.88 -13.52 26.55
CA SER A 59 -19.70 -13.02 25.84
C SER A 59 -19.59 -13.60 24.43
N ASN A 60 -19.27 -12.73 23.46
CA ASN A 60 -18.93 -13.19 22.11
C ASN A 60 -17.49 -13.71 22.14
N VAL A 61 -17.26 -14.97 21.77
CA VAL A 61 -15.92 -15.58 21.79
C VAL A 61 -15.41 -15.70 20.36
N ILE A 62 -14.24 -15.12 20.11
CA ILE A 62 -13.51 -15.22 18.85
C ILE A 62 -12.28 -16.09 19.10
N THR A 63 -12.33 -17.33 18.58
CA THR A 63 -11.32 -18.35 18.87
C THR A 63 -10.08 -18.26 17.98
N GLU A 64 -10.28 -17.79 16.74
CA GLU A 64 -9.26 -17.65 15.72
C GLU A 64 -8.26 -16.56 16.06
N MET A 65 -7.06 -16.69 15.51
CA MET A 65 -6.00 -15.69 15.69
C MET A 65 -6.48 -14.34 15.17
N THR A 66 -6.36 -13.30 15.97
CA THR A 66 -6.75 -11.94 15.60
C THR A 66 -5.55 -11.01 15.73
N ILE A 67 -5.24 -10.28 14.65
CA ILE A 67 -4.19 -9.26 14.65
C ILE A 67 -4.83 -7.90 14.87
N ALA A 68 -4.44 -7.25 15.95
CA ALA A 68 -4.85 -5.88 16.31
C ALA A 68 -4.00 -4.87 15.54
N ILE A 69 -4.63 -3.93 14.83
CA ILE A 69 -3.95 -2.94 13.97
C ILE A 69 -4.54 -1.55 14.22
N GLN A 70 -3.68 -0.55 14.45
CA GLN A 70 -4.04 0.86 14.28
C GLN A 70 -3.60 1.28 12.87
N ARG A 71 -4.56 1.59 12.00
CA ARG A 71 -4.22 2.05 10.65
C ARG A 71 -3.76 3.51 10.70
N TYR A 72 -2.73 3.83 9.95
CA TYR A 72 -2.25 5.19 9.73
C TYR A 72 -2.49 5.55 8.27
N GLU A 73 -3.01 6.75 7.98
CA GLU A 73 -3.23 7.17 6.60
C GLU A 73 -4.02 6.09 5.81
N TYR A 74 -5.10 5.56 6.40
CA TYR A 74 -5.78 4.31 5.98
C TYR A 74 -6.33 4.29 4.54
N VAL A 75 -6.36 5.44 3.86
CA VAL A 75 -6.76 5.60 2.45
C VAL A 75 -5.57 5.80 1.49
N ASN A 76 -4.37 5.93 2.04
CA ASN A 76 -3.13 6.08 1.30
C ASN A 76 -2.54 4.70 1.03
N LEU A 77 -2.57 4.26 -0.24
CA LEU A 77 -2.16 2.92 -0.63
C LEU A 77 -0.76 2.53 -0.14
N TYR A 78 0.19 3.47 -0.05
CA TYR A 78 1.54 3.17 0.45
C TYR A 78 1.50 2.75 1.93
N HIS A 79 0.87 3.56 2.78
CA HIS A 79 0.77 3.27 4.21
C HIS A 79 -0.09 2.03 4.47
N THR A 80 -1.19 1.84 3.72
CA THR A 80 -1.97 0.61 3.86
C THR A 80 -1.21 -0.63 3.38
N MET A 81 -0.32 -0.49 2.40
CA MET A 81 0.55 -1.60 1.97
C MET A 81 1.54 -2.01 3.06
N THR A 82 2.04 -1.06 3.85
CA THR A 82 2.90 -1.39 4.99
C THR A 82 2.12 -2.16 6.06
N ASP A 83 0.85 -1.80 6.31
CA ASP A 83 -0.03 -2.52 7.23
C ASP A 83 -0.38 -3.94 6.70
N TYR A 84 -0.71 -4.10 5.42
CA TYR A 84 -0.97 -5.43 4.82
C TYR A 84 0.25 -6.34 4.93
N TYR A 85 1.43 -5.81 4.61
CA TYR A 85 2.67 -6.54 4.67
C TYR A 85 3.02 -6.93 6.11
N ASN A 86 2.83 -6.04 7.08
CA ASN A 86 3.01 -6.34 8.49
C ASN A 86 2.07 -7.44 8.98
N ALA A 87 0.79 -7.39 8.63
CA ALA A 87 -0.18 -8.43 8.98
C ALA A 87 0.19 -9.78 8.35
N PHE A 88 0.67 -9.77 7.11
CA PHE A 88 1.20 -10.96 6.44
C PHE A 88 2.42 -11.55 7.18
N LEU A 89 3.38 -10.72 7.60
CA LEU A 89 4.53 -11.19 8.38
C LEU A 89 4.12 -11.80 9.72
N VAL A 90 3.18 -11.18 10.43
CA VAL A 90 2.64 -11.71 11.69
C VAL A 90 1.93 -13.04 11.44
N MET A 91 1.13 -13.16 10.38
CA MET A 91 0.51 -14.43 9.99
C MET A 91 1.57 -15.53 9.75
N LEU A 92 2.65 -15.22 9.04
CA LEU A 92 3.76 -16.16 8.81
C LEU A 92 4.46 -16.56 10.12
N LEU A 93 4.77 -15.58 10.98
CA LEU A 93 5.45 -15.80 12.26
C LEU A 93 4.71 -16.81 13.14
N PHE A 94 3.38 -16.72 13.18
CA PHE A 94 2.52 -17.63 13.94
C PHE A 94 2.06 -18.86 13.14
N GLN A 95 2.64 -19.08 11.95
CA GLN A 95 2.39 -20.23 11.08
C GLN A 95 0.90 -20.45 10.79
N LYS A 96 0.15 -19.36 10.60
CA LYS A 96 -1.28 -19.41 10.30
C LYS A 96 -1.53 -19.32 8.81
N ARG A 97 -2.67 -19.90 8.42
CA ARG A 97 -3.27 -19.69 7.09
C ARG A 97 -4.22 -18.50 7.16
N PRO A 98 -4.39 -17.73 6.07
CA PRO A 98 -5.21 -16.51 6.07
C PRO A 98 -6.68 -16.74 6.46
N GLU A 99 -7.25 -17.89 6.12
CA GLU A 99 -8.60 -18.31 6.52
C GLU A 99 -8.77 -18.53 8.03
N ASN A 100 -7.67 -18.51 8.80
CA ASN A 100 -7.64 -18.66 10.26
C ASN A 100 -7.13 -17.41 10.98
N VAL A 101 -7.03 -16.28 10.27
CA VAL A 101 -6.58 -15.00 10.81
C VAL A 101 -7.66 -13.94 10.61
N ASN A 102 -8.02 -13.27 11.69
CA ASN A 102 -8.88 -12.10 11.70
C ASN A 102 -8.04 -10.82 11.91
N ILE A 103 -8.61 -9.68 11.55
CA ILE A 103 -8.04 -8.35 11.82
C ILE A 103 -8.98 -7.59 12.74
N LEU A 104 -8.45 -6.94 13.77
CA LEU A 104 -9.17 -6.02 14.64
C LEU A 104 -8.59 -4.61 14.46
N PHE A 105 -9.36 -3.71 13.85
CA PHE A 105 -8.99 -2.29 13.79
C PHE A 105 -9.24 -1.62 15.14
N ILE A 106 -8.18 -1.06 15.72
CA ILE A 106 -8.21 -0.27 16.96
C ILE A 106 -7.98 1.19 16.57
N ASP A 107 -8.87 1.67 15.71
CA ASP A 107 -8.96 3.06 15.27
C ASP A 107 -10.43 3.41 15.02
N GLY A 108 -10.70 4.71 14.95
CA GLY A 108 -11.99 5.31 14.65
C GLY A 108 -12.12 5.77 13.20
N HIS A 109 -11.17 5.44 12.32
CA HIS A 109 -11.22 5.83 10.91
C HIS A 109 -12.48 5.28 10.23
N PRO A 110 -13.11 6.00 9.28
CA PRO A 110 -14.26 5.48 8.57
C PRO A 110 -13.87 4.33 7.62
N ASN A 111 -14.86 3.82 6.86
CA ASN A 111 -14.61 2.81 5.84
C ASN A 111 -13.95 3.46 4.61
N GLY A 112 -12.78 2.96 4.20
CA GLY A 112 -12.05 3.46 3.03
C GLY A 112 -12.10 2.50 1.84
N GLY A 113 -11.67 2.96 0.66
CA GLY A 113 -11.62 2.15 -0.57
C GLY A 113 -10.66 0.96 -0.53
N LEU A 114 -9.82 0.88 0.52
CA LEU A 114 -8.85 -0.18 0.75
C LEU A 114 -9.33 -1.22 1.79
N ASP A 115 -10.49 -1.00 2.42
CA ASP A 115 -11.03 -1.91 3.45
C ASP A 115 -11.45 -3.28 2.86
N ASP A 116 -11.88 -3.30 1.61
CA ASP A 116 -12.27 -4.53 0.89
C ASP A 116 -11.09 -5.50 0.72
N THR A 117 -9.89 -4.96 0.55
CA THR A 117 -8.67 -5.75 0.45
C THR A 117 -8.40 -6.52 1.74
N TRP A 118 -8.60 -5.92 2.92
CA TRP A 118 -8.44 -6.63 4.19
C TRP A 118 -9.34 -7.86 4.28
N ARG A 119 -10.59 -7.73 3.82
CA ARG A 119 -11.59 -8.81 3.77
C ARG A 119 -11.27 -9.89 2.74
N ARG A 120 -10.43 -9.59 1.75
CA ARG A 120 -9.91 -10.58 0.80
C ARG A 120 -8.66 -11.27 1.33
N LEU A 121 -7.78 -10.55 2.04
CA LEU A 121 -6.51 -11.07 2.52
C LEU A 121 -6.67 -12.01 3.72
N PHE A 122 -7.66 -11.77 4.58
CA PHE A 122 -7.84 -12.45 5.86
C PHE A 122 -9.30 -12.86 6.07
N LYS A 123 -9.55 -13.77 7.01
CA LYS A 123 -10.88 -14.36 7.27
C LYS A 123 -11.96 -13.32 7.51
N GLN A 124 -11.73 -12.40 8.44
CA GLN A 124 -12.70 -11.40 8.84
C GLN A 124 -12.02 -10.17 9.43
N THR A 125 -12.67 -9.01 9.29
CA THR A 125 -12.28 -7.75 9.93
C THR A 125 -13.31 -7.35 10.99
N TYR A 126 -12.83 -6.92 12.15
CA TYR A 126 -13.60 -6.31 13.22
C TYR A 126 -13.13 -4.87 13.45
N ARG A 127 -14.00 -4.05 14.04
CA ARG A 127 -13.68 -2.68 14.47
C ARG A 127 -13.95 -2.59 15.95
N ALA A 128 -12.96 -2.20 16.73
CA ALA A 128 -13.05 -2.19 18.19
C ALA A 128 -14.18 -1.26 18.67
N GLY A 129 -14.34 -0.10 18.05
CA GLY A 129 -15.45 0.83 18.30
C GLY A 129 -16.85 0.34 17.88
N ALA A 130 -16.97 -0.80 17.19
CA ALA A 130 -18.25 -1.39 16.78
C ALA A 130 -18.66 -2.62 17.62
N LEU A 131 -17.83 -3.05 18.58
CA LEU A 131 -18.14 -4.16 19.48
C LEU A 131 -19.19 -3.75 20.51
N LYS A 132 -20.41 -4.27 20.38
CA LYS A 132 -21.54 -3.93 21.28
C LYS A 132 -21.60 -4.77 22.56
N ARG A 133 -20.89 -5.90 22.60
CA ARG A 133 -20.86 -6.84 23.73
C ARG A 133 -19.41 -7.09 24.14
N LYS A 134 -19.21 -7.44 25.41
CA LYS A 134 -17.91 -7.95 25.89
C LYS A 134 -17.48 -9.11 24.97
N THR A 135 -16.32 -8.96 24.35
CA THR A 135 -15.80 -9.89 23.35
C THR A 135 -14.49 -10.45 23.87
N LEU A 136 -14.41 -11.78 23.94
CA LEU A 136 -13.19 -12.50 24.31
C LEU A 136 -12.47 -12.91 23.03
N PHE A 137 -11.27 -12.37 22.81
CA PHE A 137 -10.37 -12.85 21.76
C PHE A 137 -9.43 -13.87 22.40
N SER A 138 -9.58 -15.15 22.07
CA SER A 138 -8.74 -16.21 22.64
C SER A 138 -7.27 -16.05 22.26
N ASN A 139 -7.00 -15.47 21.08
CA ASN A 139 -5.66 -15.28 20.54
C ASN A 139 -5.56 -13.88 19.89
N LEU A 140 -5.29 -12.85 20.69
CA LEU A 140 -5.09 -11.48 20.20
C LEU A 140 -3.58 -11.16 20.15
N ILE A 141 -3.11 -10.71 19.00
CA ILE A 141 -1.72 -10.31 18.78
C ILE A 141 -1.69 -8.85 18.36
N TRP A 142 -0.89 -8.04 19.04
CA TRP A 142 -0.64 -6.66 18.59
C TRP A 142 0.22 -6.69 17.33
N GLY A 143 -0.29 -6.09 16.26
CA GLY A 143 0.39 -6.01 14.98
C GLY A 143 1.60 -5.09 15.01
N ILE A 144 2.47 -5.25 14.00
CA ILE A 144 3.60 -4.34 13.80
C ILE A 144 3.05 -2.98 13.34
N PRO A 145 3.42 -1.86 13.98
CA PRO A 145 3.00 -0.54 13.54
C PRO A 145 3.40 -0.26 12.09
N GLY A 146 2.52 0.38 11.30
CA GLY A 146 2.78 0.66 9.88
C GLY A 146 4.09 1.44 9.64
N TYR A 147 4.44 2.40 10.50
CA TYR A 147 5.70 3.16 10.44
C TYR A 147 6.95 2.37 10.91
N ASN A 148 6.75 1.21 11.54
CA ASN A 148 7.81 0.24 11.87
C ASN A 148 7.93 -0.87 10.81
N SER A 149 7.14 -0.83 9.73
CA SER A 149 7.23 -1.82 8.67
C SER A 149 8.61 -1.80 8.00
N PRO A 150 9.18 -2.96 7.65
CA PRO A 150 10.36 -3.03 6.79
C PRO A 150 10.18 -2.26 5.47
N LEU A 151 8.96 -2.20 4.92
CA LEU A 151 8.66 -1.42 3.71
C LEU A 151 8.82 0.09 3.91
N ASN A 152 8.78 0.56 5.16
CA ASN A 152 8.96 1.96 5.51
C ASN A 152 10.40 2.30 5.94
N ASN A 153 11.29 1.31 6.00
CA ASN A 153 12.71 1.53 6.29
C ASN A 153 13.53 1.50 4.99
N HIS A 154 13.67 2.66 4.36
CA HIS A 154 14.35 2.80 3.07
C HIS A 154 15.87 2.67 3.12
N GLU A 155 16.47 2.47 4.29
CA GLU A 155 17.89 2.12 4.43
C GLU A 155 18.16 0.62 4.27
N LEU A 156 17.12 -0.21 4.30
CA LEU A 156 17.29 -1.65 4.12
C LEU A 156 17.73 -1.95 2.68
N THR A 157 18.75 -2.80 2.54
CA THR A 157 19.15 -3.37 1.25
C THR A 157 18.24 -4.51 0.82
N PHE A 158 17.52 -5.11 1.77
CA PHE A 158 16.64 -6.26 1.55
C PHE A 158 15.41 -6.20 2.45
N VAL A 159 14.27 -6.63 1.90
CA VAL A 159 13.02 -6.85 2.65
C VAL A 159 12.59 -8.31 2.47
N PRO A 160 12.40 -9.07 3.57
CA PRO A 160 12.13 -10.50 3.49
C PRO A 160 10.75 -10.80 2.87
N TYR A 161 10.57 -12.02 2.36
CA TYR A 161 9.25 -12.53 1.92
C TYR A 161 8.48 -11.69 0.88
N LEU A 162 9.10 -10.74 0.17
CA LEU A 162 8.38 -9.92 -0.82
C LEU A 162 7.77 -10.74 -1.97
N LYS A 163 8.45 -11.81 -2.38
CA LYS A 163 7.95 -12.76 -3.39
C LYS A 163 6.74 -13.52 -2.86
N ASP A 164 6.80 -13.98 -1.62
CA ASP A 164 5.71 -14.68 -0.95
C ASP A 164 4.52 -13.75 -0.71
N PHE A 165 4.78 -12.50 -0.31
CA PHE A 165 3.77 -11.47 -0.14
C PHE A 165 3.03 -11.18 -1.45
N ARG A 166 3.76 -11.00 -2.57
CA ARG A 166 3.14 -10.88 -3.90
C ARG A 166 2.28 -12.09 -4.23
N THR A 167 2.80 -13.30 -4.01
CA THR A 167 2.09 -14.56 -4.32
C THR A 167 0.82 -14.70 -3.48
N PHE A 168 0.91 -14.41 -2.19
CA PHE A 168 -0.20 -14.35 -1.26
C PHE A 168 -1.27 -13.37 -1.75
N PHE A 169 -0.90 -12.13 -2.03
CA PHE A 169 -1.82 -11.07 -2.44
C PHE A 169 -2.55 -11.43 -3.75
N LEU A 170 -1.82 -11.90 -4.76
CA LEU A 170 -2.42 -12.33 -6.03
C LEU A 170 -3.34 -13.54 -5.83
N ARG A 171 -2.95 -14.52 -5.01
CA ARG A 171 -3.80 -15.69 -4.71
C ARG A 171 -5.10 -15.30 -4.03
N GLN A 172 -5.05 -14.42 -3.03
CA GLN A 172 -6.26 -13.93 -2.33
C GLN A 172 -7.19 -13.12 -3.22
N HIS A 173 -6.68 -12.62 -4.35
CA HIS A 173 -7.48 -11.94 -5.37
C HIS A 173 -7.85 -12.87 -6.54
N ASN A 174 -7.71 -14.19 -6.40
CA ASN A 174 -7.99 -15.19 -7.45
C ASN A 174 -7.15 -15.01 -8.73
N LEU A 175 -5.93 -14.47 -8.59
CA LEU A 175 -5.00 -14.20 -9.70
C LEU A 175 -3.78 -15.14 -9.70
N LYS A 176 -3.89 -16.31 -9.05
CA LYS A 176 -2.79 -17.29 -8.87
C LYS A 176 -2.16 -17.79 -10.18
N ASN A 177 -2.91 -17.77 -11.29
CA ASN A 177 -2.46 -18.23 -12.60
C ASN A 177 -1.87 -17.10 -13.46
N ILE A 178 -1.79 -15.86 -12.95
CA ILE A 178 -1.16 -14.78 -13.71
C ILE A 178 0.35 -14.97 -13.67
N SER A 179 0.89 -15.36 -14.83
CA SER A 179 2.29 -15.24 -15.18
C SER A 179 2.39 -14.45 -16.48
N LYS A 180 3.30 -13.49 -16.53
CA LYS A 180 3.66 -12.76 -17.76
C LYS A 180 5.11 -13.13 -18.05
N THR A 181 5.33 -13.77 -19.19
CA THR A 181 6.66 -13.92 -19.78
C THR A 181 6.96 -12.66 -20.57
N LEU A 182 8.22 -12.22 -20.51
CA LEU A 182 8.68 -11.10 -21.33
C LEU A 182 8.53 -11.47 -22.81
N ASP A 183 7.89 -10.60 -23.57
CA ASP A 183 7.79 -10.65 -25.02
C ASP A 183 8.26 -9.30 -25.57
N CYS A 184 9.46 -9.29 -26.16
CA CYS A 184 10.09 -8.07 -26.62
C CYS A 184 9.44 -7.49 -27.89
N ASP A 185 8.62 -8.27 -28.58
CA ASP A 185 7.84 -7.81 -29.73
C ASP A 185 6.45 -7.32 -29.30
N ASN A 186 6.07 -7.52 -28.02
CA ASN A 186 4.77 -7.12 -27.44
C ASN A 186 4.87 -6.76 -25.94
N LEU A 187 5.70 -5.74 -25.66
CA LEU A 187 5.79 -5.12 -24.33
C LEU A 187 4.46 -4.46 -23.92
N SER A 188 4.10 -4.58 -22.64
CA SER A 188 3.00 -3.85 -22.01
C SER A 188 3.52 -2.66 -21.21
N VAL A 189 3.17 -1.44 -21.63
CA VAL A 189 3.51 -0.18 -20.98
C VAL A 189 2.26 0.37 -20.31
N LEU A 190 2.36 0.67 -19.01
CA LEU A 190 1.26 1.22 -18.24
C LEU A 190 1.63 2.58 -17.66
N PHE A 191 0.91 3.62 -18.06
CA PHE A 191 0.88 4.88 -17.36
C PHE A 191 -0.18 4.86 -16.25
N ILE A 192 0.18 5.32 -15.06
CA ILE A 192 -0.77 5.55 -13.98
C ILE A 192 -0.91 7.04 -13.68
N TRP A 193 -2.16 7.49 -13.63
CA TRP A 193 -2.49 8.91 -13.49
C TRP A 193 -2.93 9.26 -12.08
N ARG A 194 -2.62 10.50 -11.69
CA ARG A 194 -3.13 11.14 -10.49
C ARG A 194 -4.11 12.21 -10.95
N ARG A 195 -5.39 12.03 -10.67
CA ARG A 195 -6.46 12.99 -10.97
C ARG A 195 -7.24 13.26 -9.69
N ASP A 196 -7.96 14.38 -9.64
CA ASP A 196 -8.68 14.75 -8.42
C ASP A 196 -9.78 13.74 -8.07
N TYR A 197 -9.83 13.34 -6.81
CA TYR A 197 -10.80 12.41 -6.24
C TYR A 197 -10.89 12.59 -4.73
N VAL A 198 -12.06 12.34 -4.16
CA VAL A 198 -12.25 12.40 -2.70
C VAL A 198 -11.84 11.05 -2.10
N ALA A 199 -10.58 10.96 -1.66
CA ALA A 199 -10.05 9.76 -1.01
C ALA A 199 -10.61 9.55 0.41
N HIS A 200 -10.86 10.65 1.12
CA HIS A 200 -11.31 10.68 2.52
C HIS A 200 -12.08 11.99 2.79
N PRO A 201 -13.14 11.99 3.63
CA PRO A 201 -13.74 13.18 4.27
C PRO A 201 -12.81 14.36 4.67
N ARG A 202 -11.51 14.15 4.93
CA ARG A 202 -10.46 15.12 5.28
C ARG A 202 -10.01 15.98 4.10
N ASN A 203 -10.27 15.54 2.87
CA ASN A 203 -10.01 16.30 1.66
C ASN A 203 -11.28 16.39 0.80
N PRO A 204 -12.30 17.15 1.25
CA PRO A 204 -13.57 17.25 0.53
C PRO A 204 -13.43 17.88 -0.85
N SER A 205 -12.37 18.68 -1.09
CA SER A 205 -12.07 19.24 -2.41
C SER A 205 -11.68 18.18 -3.44
N GLY A 206 -11.19 17.02 -2.97
CA GLY A 206 -10.61 15.98 -3.80
C GLY A 206 -9.33 16.38 -4.53
N LEU A 207 -8.80 17.59 -4.30
CA LEU A 207 -7.61 18.07 -4.96
C LEU A 207 -6.41 17.21 -4.55
N VAL A 208 -5.72 16.64 -5.54
CA VAL A 208 -4.49 15.88 -5.32
C VAL A 208 -3.29 16.57 -5.95
N SER A 209 -2.12 16.38 -5.34
CA SER A 209 -0.85 16.90 -5.85
C SER A 209 -0.17 15.95 -6.83
N ARG A 210 0.83 16.48 -7.55
CA ARG A 210 1.72 15.74 -8.45
C ARG A 210 0.94 15.12 -9.62
N LYS A 211 0.18 15.94 -10.33
CA LYS A 211 -0.61 15.54 -11.50
C LYS A 211 0.17 15.82 -12.78
N ILE A 212 -0.05 15.04 -13.82
CA ILE A 212 0.59 15.25 -15.13
C ILE A 212 -0.37 16.06 -16.00
N LYS A 213 0.13 17.12 -16.63
CA LYS A 213 -0.69 18.03 -17.44
C LYS A 213 -1.01 17.45 -18.81
N ASN A 214 -0.03 16.84 -19.45
CA ASN A 214 -0.06 16.43 -20.85
C ASN A 214 -0.14 14.90 -21.02
N GLU A 215 -1.02 14.26 -20.25
CA GLU A 215 -1.17 12.78 -20.22
C GLU A 215 -1.33 12.17 -21.62
N GLN A 216 -2.18 12.73 -22.47
CA GLN A 216 -2.41 12.22 -23.83
C GLN A 216 -1.17 12.34 -24.72
N GLU A 217 -0.44 13.46 -24.62
CA GLU A 217 0.78 13.69 -25.40
C GLU A 217 1.85 12.65 -25.09
N LEU A 218 1.99 12.27 -23.81
CA LEU A 218 2.91 11.21 -23.38
C LEU A 218 2.52 9.84 -23.96
N VAL A 219 1.23 9.50 -23.89
CA VAL A 219 0.71 8.22 -24.41
C VAL A 219 0.89 8.14 -25.92
N ASP A 220 0.55 9.20 -26.65
CA ASP A 220 0.68 9.27 -28.10
C ASP A 220 2.15 9.17 -28.53
N HIS A 221 3.05 9.85 -27.82
CA HIS A 221 4.48 9.79 -28.11
C HIS A 221 5.04 8.39 -27.91
N VAL A 222 4.73 7.72 -26.79
CA VAL A 222 5.18 6.34 -26.53
C VAL A 222 4.54 5.34 -27.49
N SER A 223 3.28 5.52 -27.86
CA SER A 223 2.60 4.66 -28.83
C SER A 223 3.23 4.74 -30.23
N LYS A 224 3.68 5.94 -30.63
CA LYS A 224 4.43 6.13 -31.88
C LYS A 224 5.84 5.54 -31.82
N LEU A 225 6.48 5.61 -30.65
CA LEU A 225 7.83 5.08 -30.43
C LEU A 225 7.86 3.54 -30.44
N LEU A 226 6.79 2.90 -29.93
CA LEU A 226 6.68 1.44 -29.80
C LEU A 226 5.43 0.92 -30.57
N PRO A 227 5.43 0.98 -31.91
CA PRO A 227 4.29 0.51 -32.69
C PRO A 227 4.07 -0.99 -32.49
N GLY A 228 2.81 -1.40 -32.26
CA GLY A 228 2.44 -2.80 -32.05
C GLY A 228 2.52 -3.30 -30.60
N HIS A 229 3.08 -2.50 -29.68
CA HIS A 229 3.11 -2.79 -28.26
C HIS A 229 1.79 -2.38 -27.55
N ASP A 230 1.55 -2.91 -26.36
CA ASP A 230 0.36 -2.60 -25.56
C ASP A 230 0.59 -1.39 -24.64
N ILE A 231 0.20 -0.19 -25.09
CA ILE A 231 0.28 1.04 -24.30
C ILE A 231 -1.08 1.32 -23.66
N LYS A 232 -1.14 1.33 -22.33
CA LYS A 232 -2.34 1.66 -21.56
C LYS A 232 -2.08 2.83 -20.62
N SER A 233 -3.15 3.54 -20.30
CA SER A 233 -3.11 4.61 -19.30
C SER A 233 -4.39 4.62 -18.47
N LEU A 234 -4.28 4.77 -17.16
CA LEU A 234 -5.45 4.75 -16.26
C LEU A 234 -5.21 5.38 -14.89
N GLN A 235 -6.31 5.77 -14.26
CA GLN A 235 -6.37 6.14 -12.84
C GLN A 235 -6.74 4.90 -12.02
N LEU A 236 -5.78 4.29 -11.32
CA LEU A 236 -5.95 2.99 -10.65
C LEU A 236 -6.97 3.01 -9.51
N ASP A 237 -7.08 4.12 -8.77
CA ASP A 237 -7.98 4.26 -7.61
C ASP A 237 -9.48 4.18 -7.96
N LYS A 238 -9.82 4.21 -9.25
CA LYS A 238 -11.19 3.97 -9.74
C LYS A 238 -11.54 2.49 -9.93
N LEU A 239 -10.56 1.61 -9.81
CA LEU A 239 -10.72 0.17 -10.02
C LEU A 239 -10.70 -0.56 -8.68
N THR A 240 -11.31 -1.74 -8.63
CA THR A 240 -11.15 -2.64 -7.48
C THR A 240 -9.69 -3.10 -7.37
N MET A 241 -9.22 -3.42 -6.16
CA MET A 241 -7.85 -3.93 -5.97
C MET A 241 -7.54 -5.15 -6.86
N GLN A 242 -8.52 -6.03 -7.09
CA GLN A 242 -8.35 -7.17 -7.99
C GLN A 242 -8.08 -6.76 -9.44
N GLU A 243 -8.79 -5.76 -9.95
CA GLU A 243 -8.59 -5.23 -11.30
C GLU A 243 -7.25 -4.52 -11.42
N GLN A 244 -6.89 -3.71 -10.42
CA GLN A 244 -5.58 -3.06 -10.32
C GLN A 244 -4.46 -4.10 -10.43
N LEU A 245 -4.50 -5.15 -9.60
CA LEU A 245 -3.52 -6.23 -9.62
C LEU A 245 -3.51 -7.00 -10.94
N LYS A 246 -4.67 -7.28 -11.54
CA LYS A 246 -4.78 -8.00 -12.82
C LYS A 246 -4.08 -7.26 -13.96
N ILE A 247 -4.12 -5.92 -13.94
CA ILE A 247 -3.44 -5.08 -14.92
C ILE A 247 -1.95 -5.03 -14.57
N VAL A 248 -1.60 -4.60 -13.36
CA VAL A 248 -0.20 -4.39 -12.92
C VAL A 248 0.65 -5.66 -13.03
N SER A 249 0.09 -6.82 -12.68
CA SER A 249 0.83 -8.10 -12.77
C SER A 249 1.14 -8.56 -14.20
N LYS A 250 0.68 -7.82 -15.22
CA LYS A 250 0.96 -8.05 -16.65
C LYS A 250 1.73 -6.90 -17.31
N THR A 251 2.16 -5.91 -16.54
CA THR A 251 2.86 -4.72 -17.04
C THR A 251 4.37 -4.94 -17.07
N ASP A 252 4.99 -4.69 -18.22
CA ASP A 252 6.46 -4.77 -18.39
C ASP A 252 7.14 -3.44 -17.98
N ILE A 253 6.52 -2.30 -18.29
CA ILE A 253 7.00 -0.96 -17.91
C ILE A 253 5.88 -0.18 -17.22
N LEU A 254 6.05 0.11 -15.92
CA LEU A 254 5.15 0.98 -15.16
C LEU A 254 5.70 2.41 -15.14
N ILE A 255 4.86 3.39 -15.47
CA ILE A 255 5.22 4.81 -15.53
C ILE A 255 4.25 5.61 -14.69
N GLY A 256 4.75 6.49 -13.83
CA GLY A 256 3.87 7.38 -13.07
C GLY A 256 4.61 8.44 -12.28
N MET A 257 3.87 9.49 -11.91
CA MET A 257 4.36 10.52 -10.99
C MET A 257 4.44 9.96 -9.57
N HIS A 258 5.50 10.30 -8.83
CA HIS A 258 5.76 9.88 -7.46
C HIS A 258 4.49 9.97 -6.60
N GLY A 259 4.09 8.85 -6.00
CA GLY A 259 2.92 8.80 -5.13
C GLY A 259 2.42 7.37 -4.89
N ALA A 260 1.52 7.24 -3.91
CA ALA A 260 1.06 5.96 -3.36
C ALA A 260 0.66 4.88 -4.38
N GLY A 261 0.16 5.28 -5.56
CA GLY A 261 -0.16 4.36 -6.66
C GLY A 261 1.04 3.53 -7.13
N LEU A 262 2.27 4.03 -7.01
CA LEU A 262 3.49 3.31 -7.35
C LEU A 262 3.84 2.18 -6.37
N SER A 263 3.10 2.02 -5.26
CA SER A 263 3.20 0.82 -4.40
C SER A 263 2.90 -0.47 -5.17
N HIS A 264 2.18 -0.36 -6.30
CA HIS A 264 1.95 -1.43 -7.25
C HIS A 264 3.22 -2.05 -7.83
N THR A 265 4.37 -1.38 -7.71
CA THR A 265 5.70 -1.92 -8.04
C THR A 265 5.95 -3.29 -7.38
N LEU A 266 5.39 -3.54 -6.19
CA LEU A 266 5.48 -4.83 -5.50
C LEU A 266 4.83 -6.00 -6.27
N PHE A 267 3.93 -5.72 -7.22
CA PHE A 267 3.15 -6.74 -7.94
C PHE A 267 3.55 -6.90 -9.41
N LEU A 268 4.46 -6.07 -9.92
CA LEU A 268 5.01 -6.20 -11.26
C LEU A 268 5.64 -7.60 -11.49
N PRO A 269 5.67 -8.09 -12.75
CA PRO A 269 6.51 -9.21 -13.17
C PRO A 269 7.98 -9.00 -12.77
N ASN A 270 8.73 -10.10 -12.60
CA ASN A 270 10.11 -10.04 -12.09
C ASN A 270 11.10 -9.39 -13.06
N HIS A 271 10.80 -9.37 -14.36
CA HIS A 271 11.64 -8.72 -15.35
C HIS A 271 11.35 -7.23 -15.49
N SER A 272 10.20 -6.74 -15.00
CA SER A 272 9.68 -5.40 -15.32
C SER A 272 10.54 -4.23 -14.81
N GLY A 273 10.17 -3.03 -15.24
CA GLY A 273 10.78 -1.78 -14.78
C GLY A 273 9.78 -0.72 -14.32
N LEU A 274 10.25 0.15 -13.43
CA LEU A 274 9.54 1.35 -12.98
C LEU A 274 10.23 2.60 -13.56
N ILE A 275 9.44 3.48 -14.18
CA ILE A 275 9.81 4.85 -14.53
C ILE A 275 9.06 5.79 -13.58
N GLU A 276 9.78 6.42 -12.67
CA GLU A 276 9.21 7.32 -11.67
C GLU A 276 9.45 8.78 -12.05
N LEU A 277 8.40 9.60 -11.99
CA LEU A 277 8.46 11.03 -12.34
C LEU A 277 8.33 11.90 -11.08
N TYR A 278 9.05 13.02 -11.03
CA TYR A 278 9.01 13.97 -9.91
C TYR A 278 8.76 15.41 -10.41
N PRO A 279 7.80 16.15 -9.82
CA PRO A 279 7.68 17.59 -10.08
C PRO A 279 8.76 18.35 -9.33
N ILE A 280 9.01 19.61 -9.67
CA ILE A 280 10.11 20.40 -9.10
C ILE A 280 10.02 20.53 -7.58
N TYR A 281 8.80 20.63 -7.05
CA TYR A 281 8.50 20.83 -5.63
C TYR A 281 8.51 19.55 -4.78
N TRP A 282 8.82 18.38 -5.36
CA TRP A 282 8.91 17.12 -4.62
C TRP A 282 10.31 16.51 -4.66
N PRO A 283 10.95 16.22 -3.52
CA PRO A 283 12.35 15.81 -3.51
C PRO A 283 12.54 14.35 -3.93
N GLU A 284 13.57 14.07 -4.73
CA GLU A 284 13.99 12.70 -5.10
C GLU A 284 14.63 11.92 -3.93
N THR A 285 14.92 12.60 -2.81
CA THR A 285 15.29 11.93 -1.56
C THR A 285 14.14 11.08 -1.00
N ASN A 286 12.90 11.34 -1.45
CA ASN A 286 11.77 10.46 -1.19
C ASN A 286 11.84 9.21 -2.08
N ARG A 287 12.63 8.23 -1.61
CA ARG A 287 12.97 7.01 -2.34
C ARG A 287 11.99 5.84 -2.16
N HIS A 288 10.76 6.06 -1.68
CA HIS A 288 9.79 4.98 -1.38
C HIS A 288 9.72 3.91 -2.48
N PHE A 289 9.47 4.33 -3.72
CA PHE A 289 9.18 3.42 -4.83
C PHE A 289 10.45 2.93 -5.54
N ARG A 290 11.50 3.75 -5.58
CA ARG A 290 12.86 3.31 -5.91
C ARG A 290 13.28 2.11 -5.04
N MET A 291 13.05 2.17 -3.73
CA MET A 291 13.39 1.07 -2.83
C MET A 291 12.52 -0.16 -3.07
N MET A 292 11.21 0.00 -3.34
CA MET A 292 10.37 -1.14 -3.74
C MET A 292 10.86 -1.80 -5.03
N ALA A 293 11.26 -1.03 -6.04
CA ALA A 293 11.86 -1.57 -7.27
C ALA A 293 13.16 -2.33 -6.95
N THR A 294 14.02 -1.75 -6.11
CA THR A 294 15.31 -2.32 -5.69
C THR A 294 15.12 -3.64 -4.94
N TRP A 295 14.28 -3.67 -3.91
CA TRP A 295 14.00 -4.90 -3.15
C TRP A 295 13.34 -6.00 -3.99
N ARG A 296 12.65 -5.62 -5.07
CA ARG A 296 12.07 -6.54 -6.05
C ARG A 296 13.02 -6.97 -7.16
N GLY A 297 14.23 -6.39 -7.23
CA GLY A 297 15.19 -6.65 -8.30
C GLY A 297 14.73 -6.12 -9.67
N LEU A 298 13.88 -5.10 -9.69
CA LEU A 298 13.32 -4.51 -10.91
C LEU A 298 14.24 -3.40 -11.44
N HIS A 299 14.13 -3.13 -12.73
CA HIS A 299 14.77 -1.95 -13.31
C HIS A 299 14.08 -0.67 -12.81
N TYR A 300 14.86 0.39 -12.65
CA TYR A 300 14.36 1.68 -12.17
C TYR A 300 15.01 2.82 -12.95
N LEU A 301 14.18 3.75 -13.44
CA LEU A 301 14.61 5.03 -14.01
C LEU A 301 13.79 6.16 -13.36
N THR A 302 14.37 7.35 -13.27
CA THR A 302 13.72 8.54 -12.69
C THR A 302 13.84 9.74 -13.62
N TRP A 303 12.80 10.57 -13.64
CA TRP A 303 12.86 11.90 -14.22
C TRP A 303 12.40 12.93 -13.20
N LYS A 304 13.14 14.03 -13.13
CA LYS A 304 12.87 15.16 -12.25
C LYS A 304 12.68 16.41 -13.09
N ASN A 305 11.58 17.12 -12.84
CA ASN A 305 11.41 18.46 -13.37
C ASN A 305 12.40 19.42 -12.67
N HIS A 306 13.17 20.14 -13.48
CA HIS A 306 14.08 21.21 -13.03
C HIS A 306 13.67 22.58 -13.57
N ASP A 307 12.62 22.67 -14.39
CA ASP A 307 12.15 23.91 -14.99
C ASP A 307 10.81 24.31 -14.38
N ILE A 308 10.79 25.46 -13.71
CA ILE A 308 9.57 26.00 -13.07
C ILE A 308 8.47 26.31 -14.08
N ALA A 309 8.80 26.57 -15.36
CA ALA A 309 7.83 26.82 -16.41
C ALA A 309 6.97 25.58 -16.72
N ASN A 310 7.44 24.39 -16.35
CA ASN A 310 6.66 23.16 -16.45
C ASN A 310 5.68 22.96 -15.28
N GLU A 311 5.69 23.81 -14.26
CA GLU A 311 4.72 23.73 -13.16
C GLU A 311 3.53 24.64 -13.40
N PHE A 312 2.34 24.09 -13.20
CA PHE A 312 1.07 24.75 -13.45
C PHE A 312 0.20 24.81 -12.19
N PRO A 313 -0.76 25.74 -12.14
CA PRO A 313 -1.77 25.78 -11.09
C PRO A 313 -2.45 24.43 -10.87
N LEU A 314 -3.07 24.27 -9.70
CA LEU A 314 -3.73 23.02 -9.29
C LEU A 314 -2.80 21.80 -9.28
N LYS A 315 -1.50 22.02 -9.05
CA LYS A 315 -0.47 20.97 -8.84
C LYS A 315 -0.21 20.08 -10.06
N PHE A 316 -0.39 20.64 -11.25
CA PHE A 316 -0.06 20.00 -12.52
C PHE A 316 1.39 20.27 -12.91
N THR A 317 2.03 19.28 -13.52
CA THR A 317 3.38 19.38 -14.08
C THR A 317 3.34 18.91 -15.53
N TYR A 318 3.86 19.72 -16.45
CA TYR A 318 4.11 19.32 -17.83
C TYR A 318 5.38 18.45 -17.87
N VAL A 319 5.29 17.32 -18.55
CA VAL A 319 6.40 16.38 -18.69
C VAL A 319 6.76 16.31 -20.17
N PRO A 320 7.97 16.73 -20.59
CA PRO A 320 8.34 16.68 -22.01
C PRO A 320 8.26 15.25 -22.57
N PRO A 321 7.50 15.00 -23.66
CA PRO A 321 7.33 13.65 -24.19
C PRO A 321 8.64 12.97 -24.57
N GLN A 322 9.59 13.72 -25.11
CA GLN A 322 10.90 13.19 -25.49
C GLN A 322 11.66 12.62 -24.28
N SER A 323 11.55 13.24 -23.10
CA SER A 323 12.18 12.74 -21.87
C SER A 323 11.63 11.36 -21.50
N VAL A 324 10.30 11.21 -21.52
CA VAL A 324 9.64 9.94 -21.23
C VAL A 324 9.94 8.91 -22.33
N GLY A 325 9.92 9.31 -23.60
CA GLY A 325 10.26 8.45 -24.74
C GLY A 325 11.67 7.88 -24.63
N ASN A 326 12.67 8.72 -24.31
CA ASN A 326 14.05 8.28 -24.09
C ASN A 326 14.16 7.25 -22.96
N MET A 327 13.46 7.47 -21.84
CA MET A 327 13.46 6.54 -20.71
C MET A 327 12.72 5.23 -21.01
N VAL A 328 11.60 5.29 -21.72
CA VAL A 328 10.87 4.09 -22.17
C VAL A 328 11.75 3.27 -23.08
N ASN A 329 12.46 3.93 -24.00
CA ASN A 329 13.40 3.27 -24.88
C ASN A 329 14.57 2.61 -24.12
N GLU A 330 15.19 3.36 -23.21
CA GLU A 330 16.26 2.84 -22.34
C GLU A 330 15.75 1.63 -21.53
N MET A 331 14.55 1.73 -20.96
CA MET A 331 13.93 0.64 -20.22
C MET A 331 13.70 -0.58 -21.10
N ALA A 332 13.11 -0.41 -22.29
CA ALA A 332 12.89 -1.49 -23.24
C ALA A 332 14.21 -2.21 -23.59
N VAL A 333 15.29 -1.46 -23.83
CA VAL A 333 16.63 -2.03 -24.05
C VAL A 333 17.14 -2.81 -22.83
N LYS A 334 16.96 -2.28 -21.61
CA LYS A 334 17.35 -2.99 -20.36
C LYS A 334 16.58 -4.30 -20.18
N LEU A 335 15.28 -4.29 -20.47
CA LEU A 335 14.41 -5.47 -20.38
C LEU A 335 14.81 -6.54 -21.42
N CYS A 336 15.06 -6.11 -22.66
CA CYS A 336 15.17 -6.98 -23.83
C CYS A 336 16.60 -7.24 -24.33
N GLN A 337 17.60 -7.11 -23.45
CA GLN A 337 19.04 -7.22 -23.72
C GLN A 337 19.37 -7.94 -25.07
N ASN A 338 19.96 -7.19 -26.02
CA ASN A 338 20.39 -7.59 -27.38
C ASN A 338 19.36 -7.80 -28.51
N LYS A 339 18.05 -7.57 -28.32
CA LYS A 339 17.10 -7.61 -29.47
C LYS A 339 16.66 -6.25 -30.03
N LEU A 340 16.74 -5.17 -29.26
CA LEU A 340 16.38 -3.83 -29.72
C LEU A 340 17.60 -3.03 -30.17
N ARG A 341 18.20 -3.42 -31.30
CA ARG A 341 18.87 -2.42 -32.16
C ARG A 341 17.77 -1.73 -32.94
N ILE A 342 17.28 -0.63 -32.38
CA ILE A 342 16.38 0.30 -33.06
C ILE A 342 17.09 0.72 -34.34
N ARG A 343 16.44 0.48 -35.48
CA ARG A 343 16.93 0.89 -36.80
C ARG A 343 16.80 2.39 -36.98
#